data_AF-F3FR40-F1
#
_entry.id   AF-F3FR40-F1
#
_cell.length_a   1.000
_cell.length_b   1.000
_cell.length_c   1.000
_cell.angle_alpha   90.00
_cell.angle_beta   90.00
_cell.angle_gamma   90.00
#
_symmetry.space_group_name_H-M   'P 1'
#
loop_
_entity.id
_entity.type
_entity.pdbx_description
1 polymer ?
#
loop_
_entity_poly.entity_id
_entity_poly.type
_entity_poly.pdbx_seq_one_letter_code
_entity_poly.pdbx_strand_id
1 'polypeptide(L)'
;MQPETLDNDDLIYGLNDRPKPWTALLAAFQHVLASFVGIITPPLIIGSTLGLTQYMPYLISMALMVSGTGTFIQARRPFGIGAGMICLQGTSFAFLGAVLSAGFL
;
A
#
# COMPACT_ATOMS: atom_id res chain seq x y z
N MET A 1 7.50 28.65 -34.75
CA MET A 1 7.06 27.70 -33.72
C MET A 1 6.51 26.49 -34.44
N GLN A 2 7.32 25.43 -34.54
CA GLN A 2 6.87 24.13 -35.05
C GLN A 2 5.94 23.51 -33.99
N PRO A 3 4.90 22.77 -34.38
CA PRO A 3 4.03 22.10 -33.43
C PRO A 3 4.82 20.97 -32.76
N GLU A 4 4.92 20.99 -31.43
CA GLU A 4 5.48 19.86 -30.68
C GLU A 4 4.57 18.66 -30.85
N THR A 5 5.03 17.66 -31.60
CA THR A 5 4.43 16.33 -31.65
C THR A 5 4.70 15.64 -30.31
N LEU A 6 3.71 15.64 -29.42
CA LEU A 6 3.71 14.93 -28.15
C LEU A 6 3.60 13.41 -28.37
N ASP A 7 4.60 12.80 -28.98
CA ASP A 7 4.72 11.34 -29.07
C ASP A 7 6.06 10.94 -28.44
N ASN A 8 6.06 10.67 -27.13
CA ASN A 8 7.05 9.87 -26.39
C ASN A 8 6.60 9.74 -24.92
N ASP A 9 5.57 8.93 -24.67
CA ASP A 9 5.39 8.35 -23.33
C ASP A 9 6.46 7.25 -23.18
N ASP A 10 7.51 7.50 -22.39
CA ASP A 10 8.62 6.58 -22.09
C ASP A 10 8.18 5.41 -21.17
N LEU A 11 6.88 5.09 -21.16
CA LEU A 11 6.25 4.11 -20.30
C LEU A 11 6.12 2.77 -21.02
N ILE A 12 6.68 1.71 -20.42
CA ILE A 12 6.51 0.33 -20.91
C ILE A 12 5.03 -0.10 -20.86
N TYR A 13 4.26 0.43 -19.91
CA TYR A 13 2.80 0.29 -19.82
C TYR A 13 2.19 1.60 -19.31
N GLY A 14 1.14 2.09 -19.98
CA GLY A 14 0.30 3.17 -19.51
C GLY A 14 -0.59 2.73 -18.33
N LEU A 15 -1.18 3.70 -17.63
CA LEU A 15 -1.98 3.45 -16.43
C LEU A 15 -3.16 2.49 -16.63
N ASN A 16 -3.83 2.60 -17.78
CA ASN A 16 -5.02 1.80 -18.10
C ASN A 16 -4.68 0.54 -18.92
N ASP A 17 -3.39 0.32 -19.21
CA ASP A 17 -2.95 -0.80 -20.02
C ASP A 17 -3.10 -2.12 -19.26
N ARG A 18 -3.42 -3.16 -20.00
CA ARG A 18 -3.57 -4.52 -19.46
C ARG A 18 -2.42 -5.39 -19.96
N PRO A 19 -1.33 -5.52 -19.17
CA PRO A 19 -0.25 -6.43 -19.51
C PRO A 19 -0.74 -7.87 -19.71
N LYS A 20 0.08 -8.69 -20.37
CA LYS A 20 -0.17 -10.13 -20.49
C LYS A 20 -0.44 -10.72 -19.09
N PRO A 21 -1.39 -11.65 -18.95
CA PRO A 21 -1.82 -12.14 -17.63
C PRO A 21 -0.67 -12.68 -16.79
N TRP A 22 0.34 -13.28 -17.42
CA TRP A 22 1.54 -13.77 -16.75
C TRP A 22 2.43 -12.65 -16.18
N THR A 23 2.71 -11.61 -16.98
CA THR A 23 3.53 -10.47 -16.51
C THR A 23 2.79 -9.67 -15.45
N ALA A 24 1.47 -9.49 -15.61
CA ALA A 24 0.62 -8.86 -14.62
C ALA A 24 0.64 -9.61 -13.28
N LEU A 25 0.54 -10.94 -13.30
CA LEU A 25 0.57 -11.76 -12.09
C LEU A 25 1.92 -11.67 -11.37
N LEU A 26 3.03 -11.76 -12.11
CA LEU A 26 4.37 -11.62 -11.52
C LEU A 26 4.60 -10.23 -10.94
N ALA A 27 4.19 -9.18 -11.65
CA ALA A 27 4.28 -7.81 -11.16
C ALA A 27 3.42 -7.59 -9.90
N ALA A 28 2.19 -8.12 -9.89
CA ALA A 28 1.32 -8.06 -8.71
C ALA A 28 1.93 -8.80 -7.51
N PHE A 29 2.51 -9.98 -7.75
CA PHE A 29 3.19 -10.74 -6.71
C PHE A 29 4.41 -9.98 -6.15
N GLN A 30 5.26 -9.42 -7.02
CA GLN A 30 6.37 -8.57 -6.61
C GLN A 30 5.91 -7.35 -5.84
N HIS A 31 4.82 -6.71 -6.25
CA HIS A 31 4.25 -5.57 -5.56
C HIS A 31 3.82 -5.93 -4.13
N VAL A 32 3.13 -7.06 -3.95
CA VAL A 32 2.76 -7.55 -2.61
C VAL A 32 4.01 -7.80 -1.75
N LEU A 33 5.02 -8.49 -2.29
CA LEU A 33 6.27 -8.76 -1.56
C LEU A 33 7.02 -7.48 -1.18
N ALA A 34 7.13 -6.52 -2.11
CA ALA A 34 7.79 -5.24 -1.87
C ALA A 34 7.11 -4.45 -0.74
N SER A 35 5.80 -4.60 -0.61
CA SER A 35 4.97 -3.86 0.34
C SER A 35 4.88 -4.52 1.71
N PHE A 36 5.12 -5.83 1.77
CA PHE A 36 4.91 -6.66 2.95
C PHE A 36 5.65 -6.13 4.18
N VAL A 37 6.95 -5.84 4.03
CA VAL A 37 7.77 -5.32 5.14
C VAL A 37 7.23 -3.96 5.61
N GLY A 38 6.91 -3.06 4.69
CA GLY A 38 6.41 -1.72 5.01
C GLY A 38 5.10 -1.73 5.81
N ILE A 39 4.22 -2.70 5.58
CA ILE A 39 2.93 -2.81 6.27
C ILE A 39 3.08 -3.47 7.65
N ILE A 40 3.98 -4.46 7.78
CA ILE A 40 4.09 -5.28 9.00
C ILE A 40 5.02 -4.63 10.04
N THR A 41 5.99 -3.83 9.63
CA THR A 41 6.96 -3.23 10.56
C THR A 41 6.29 -2.32 11.61
N PRO A 42 5.38 -1.39 11.28
CA PRO A 42 4.73 -0.55 12.30
C PRO A 42 3.98 -1.32 13.40
N PRO A 43 3.07 -2.29 13.10
CA PRO A 43 2.41 -3.06 14.15
C PRO A 43 3.38 -3.93 14.95
N LEU A 44 4.47 -4.44 14.36
CA LEU A 44 5.52 -5.13 15.11
C LEU A 44 6.20 -4.21 16.14
N ILE A 45 6.55 -2.98 15.74
CA ILE A 45 7.16 -2.01 16.65
C ILE A 45 6.19 -1.65 17.78
N ILE A 46 4.94 -1.31 17.45
CA ILE A 46 3.90 -0.98 18.45
C ILE A 46 3.66 -2.17 19.39
N GLY A 47 3.50 -3.36 18.84
CA GLY A 47 3.17 -4.53 19.64
C GLY A 47 4.31 -4.95 20.58
N SER A 48 5.56 -4.83 20.15
CA SER A 48 6.72 -5.20 20.96
C SER A 48 7.02 -4.18 22.05
N THR A 49 6.89 -2.89 21.76
CA THR A 49 7.16 -1.79 22.69
C THR A 49 6.09 -1.65 23.77
N LEU A 50 4.81 -1.89 23.44
CA LEU A 50 3.70 -1.85 24.40
C LEU A 50 3.41 -3.20 25.08
N GLY A 51 4.20 -4.25 24.80
CA GLY A 51 4.00 -5.59 25.39
C GLY A 51 2.76 -6.34 24.90
N LEU A 52 2.21 -5.98 23.73
CA LEU A 52 1.02 -6.58 23.11
C LEU A 52 1.33 -7.86 22.31
N THR A 53 2.36 -8.62 22.69
CA THR A 53 2.84 -9.80 21.92
C THR A 53 1.75 -10.85 21.70
N GLN A 54 0.82 -11.02 22.65
CA GLN A 54 -0.33 -11.91 22.49
C GLN A 54 -1.29 -11.50 21.36
N TYR A 55 -1.36 -10.20 21.05
CA TYR A 55 -2.21 -9.64 19.99
C TYR A 55 -1.44 -9.40 18.69
N MET A 56 -0.14 -9.73 18.63
CA MET A 56 0.70 -9.46 17.46
C MET A 56 0.13 -10.04 16.15
N PRO A 57 -0.32 -11.31 16.09
CA PRO A 57 -0.89 -11.86 14.86
C PRO A 57 -2.15 -11.10 14.43
N TYR A 58 -2.98 -10.69 15.40
CA TYR A 58 -4.19 -9.92 15.14
C TYR A 58 -3.87 -8.53 14.58
N LEU A 59 -2.90 -7.81 15.16
CA LEU A 59 -2.47 -6.49 14.68
C LEU A 59 -1.91 -6.57 13.25
N ILE A 60 -1.11 -7.59 12.95
CA ILE A 60 -0.55 -7.83 11.62
C ILE A 60 -1.67 -8.15 10.63
N SER A 61 -2.59 -9.05 10.98
CA SER A 61 -3.74 -9.40 10.12
C SER A 61 -4.62 -8.19 9.83
N MET A 62 -4.91 -7.36 10.83
CA MET A 62 -5.71 -6.14 10.64
C MET A 62 -4.97 -5.10 9.79
N ALA A 63 -3.66 -4.91 9.99
CA ALA A 63 -2.87 -4.00 9.16
C ALA A 63 -2.88 -4.42 7.68
N LEU A 64 -2.69 -5.72 7.39
CA LEU A 64 -2.75 -6.26 6.04
C LEU A 64 -4.16 -6.15 5.43
N MET A 65 -5.21 -6.47 6.20
CA MET A 65 -6.60 -6.38 5.75
C MET A 65 -6.99 -4.95 5.38
N VAL A 66 -6.70 -3.99 6.26
CA VAL A 66 -7.03 -2.58 6.03
C VAL A 66 -6.19 -2.00 4.90
N SER A 67 -4.90 -2.35 4.82
CA SER A 67 -4.03 -1.98 3.70
C SER A 67 -4.57 -2.45 2.35
N GLY A 68 -4.96 -3.73 2.25
CA GLY A 68 -5.54 -4.30 1.03
C GLY A 68 -6.87 -3.62 0.65
N THR A 69 -7.74 -3.41 1.64
CA THR A 69 -9.03 -2.74 1.44
C THR A 69 -8.85 -1.28 0.98
N GLY A 70 -7.97 -0.53 1.62
CA GLY A 70 -7.67 0.87 1.25
C GLY A 70 -7.05 0.98 -0.14
N THR A 71 -6.12 0.09 -0.47
CA THR A 71 -5.50 0.02 -1.80
C THR A 71 -6.54 -0.33 -2.88
N PHE A 72 -7.45 -1.24 -2.57
CA PHE A 72 -8.54 -1.61 -3.48
C PHE A 72 -9.51 -0.45 -3.73
N ILE A 73 -9.90 0.29 -2.68
CA ILE A 73 -10.75 1.49 -2.81
C ILE A 73 -10.05 2.52 -3.70
N GLN A 74 -8.77 2.79 -3.44
CA GLN A 74 -7.98 3.74 -4.25
C GLN A 74 -7.90 3.33 -5.72
N ALA A 75 -7.67 2.04 -6.00
CA ALA A 75 -7.55 1.54 -7.36
C ALA A 75 -8.90 1.50 -8.09
N ARG A 76 -9.98 1.05 -7.42
CA ARG A 76 -11.27 0.77 -8.08
C ARG A 76 -12.22 1.96 -8.15
N ARG A 77 -11.98 3.00 -7.33
CA ARG A 77 -12.82 4.19 -7.18
C ARG A 77 -14.30 3.87 -6.94
N PRO A 78 -14.67 3.06 -5.92
CA PRO A 78 -16.07 2.84 -5.61
C PRO A 78 -16.74 4.18 -5.31
N PHE A 79 -17.89 4.46 -5.95
CA PHE A 79 -18.63 5.72 -5.81
C PHE A 79 -17.82 6.99 -6.15
N GLY A 80 -16.78 6.89 -6.98
CA GLY A 80 -15.91 8.02 -7.33
C GLY A 80 -14.87 8.37 -6.27
N ILE A 81 -14.77 7.61 -5.18
CA ILE A 81 -13.80 7.83 -4.11
C ILE A 81 -12.52 7.06 -4.42
N GLY A 82 -11.45 7.78 -4.79
CA GLY A 82 -10.10 7.24 -4.88
C GLY A 82 -9.27 7.78 -6.05
N ALA A 83 -7.98 7.46 -6.04
CA ALA A 83 -7.03 7.95 -7.05
C ALA A 83 -7.13 7.25 -8.41
N GLY A 84 -7.81 6.12 -8.54
CA GLY A 84 -7.97 5.32 -9.78
C GLY A 84 -6.68 4.76 -10.33
N MET A 85 -5.72 4.60 -9.44
CA MET A 85 -4.42 3.99 -9.69
C MET A 85 -4.11 3.10 -8.49
N ILE A 86 -3.15 2.21 -8.64
CA ILE A 86 -2.67 1.40 -7.52
C ILE A 86 -1.85 2.31 -6.58
N CYS A 87 -2.57 3.00 -5.69
CA CYS A 87 -1.97 3.79 -4.62
C CYS A 87 -1.97 2.95 -3.36
N LEU A 88 -0.84 2.28 -3.12
CA LEU A 88 -0.68 1.42 -1.96
C LEU A 88 -0.98 2.18 -0.66
N GLN A 89 -1.93 1.67 0.10
CA GLN A 89 -2.25 2.15 1.43
C GLN A 89 -1.58 1.26 2.46
N GLY A 90 -0.93 1.86 3.44
CA GLY A 90 -0.27 1.16 4.53
C GLY A 90 -0.19 2.05 5.77
N THR A 91 0.28 1.48 6.87
CA THR A 91 0.52 2.22 8.11
C THR A 91 1.70 3.17 7.96
N SER A 92 1.48 4.46 8.20
CA SER A 92 2.53 5.47 8.15
C SER A 92 3.36 5.48 9.44
N PHE A 93 4.69 5.46 9.30
CA PHE A 93 5.63 5.59 10.40
C PHE A 93 5.52 6.94 11.12
N ALA A 94 4.92 7.96 10.49
CA ALA A 94 4.72 9.27 11.12
C ALA A 94 3.83 9.20 12.38
N PHE A 95 2.90 8.24 12.45
CA PHE A 95 2.00 8.07 13.60
C PHE A 95 2.59 7.23 14.73
N LEU A 96 3.74 6.59 14.49
CA LEU A 96 4.33 5.67 15.45
C LEU A 96 4.59 6.34 16.80
N GLY A 97 5.21 7.53 16.80
CA GLY A 97 5.50 8.27 18.03
C GLY A 97 4.24 8.65 18.82
N ALA A 98 3.18 9.08 18.13
CA ALA A 98 1.92 9.43 18.76
C ALA A 98 1.24 8.21 19.41
N VAL A 99 1.21 7.07 18.71
CA VAL A 99 0.62 5.83 19.23
C VAL A 99 1.40 5.31 20.45
N LEU A 100 2.72 5.32 20.38
CA LEU A 100 3.56 4.91 21.51
C LEU A 100 3.38 5.82 22.72
N SER A 101 3.38 7.14 22.51
CA SER A 101 3.14 8.10 23.59
C SER A 101 1.77 7.90 24.23
N ALA A 102 0.73 7.63 23.44
CA ALA A 102 -0.61 7.36 23.96
C ALA A 102 -0.69 6.03 24.70
N GLY A 103 0.04 4.99 24.27
CA GLY A 103 0.04 3.67 24.91
C GLY A 103 0.84 3.57 26.20
N PHE A 104 1.76 4.52 26.47
CA PHE A 104 2.51 4.60 27.73
C PHE A 104 1.86 5.48 28.80
N LEU A 105 0.84 6.26 28.43
CA LEU A 105 0.00 7.02 29.36
C LEU A 105 -1.01 6.08 30.05
#